data_AF-A0A3B1DUN4-F1
#
_entry.id   AF-A0A3B1DUN4-F1
#
_cell.length_a   1.000
_cell.length_b   1.000
_cell.length_c   1.000
_cell.angle_alpha   90.00
_cell.angle_beta   90.00
_cell.angle_gamma   90.00
#
_symmetry.space_group_name_H-M   'P 1'
#
loop_
_entity.id
_entity.type
_entity.pdbx_description
1 polymer ?
#
loop_
_entity_poly.entity_id
_entity_poly.type
_entity_poly.pdbx_seq_one_letter_code
_entity_poly.pdbx_strand_id
1 'polypeptide(L)'
;MGLRIIDLGRMGYREAYELQCAHVEEVLAGRASGRPERGRVLVVEHDPVVTISRRKGAEGNLVGESEQLAAAGVTVERTDRGGDITYHGPGQVVVYPILDLNVHMLRLHDYMRLLEQVVIDAVGEFGVLGVRDPDATGVWVARAGADGTEELAKI
;
A
#
# COMPACT_ATOMS: atom_id res chain seq x y z
N MET A 1 -9.86 -5.90 -22.62
CA MET A 1 -9.90 -4.54 -22.03
C MET A 1 -9.20 -4.62 -20.68
N GLY A 2 -8.08 -3.91 -20.51
CA GLY A 2 -7.23 -3.97 -19.32
C GLY A 2 -7.82 -3.21 -18.12
N LEU A 3 -7.14 -3.27 -16.97
CA LEU A 3 -7.46 -2.43 -15.81
C LEU A 3 -7.16 -0.95 -16.14
N ARG A 4 -8.04 -0.05 -15.70
CA ARG A 4 -7.79 1.39 -15.81
C ARG A 4 -6.74 1.78 -14.77
N ILE A 5 -5.68 2.46 -15.20
CA ILE A 5 -4.68 3.07 -14.31
C ILE A 5 -4.98 4.57 -14.23
N ILE A 6 -4.98 5.12 -13.02
CA ILE A 6 -5.20 6.54 -12.74
C ILE A 6 -4.01 7.04 -11.95
N ASP A 7 -3.22 7.90 -12.57
CA ASP A 7 -2.13 8.62 -11.91
C ASP A 7 -2.72 9.85 -11.21
N LEU A 8 -2.62 9.87 -9.88
CA LEU A 8 -3.07 10.96 -9.02
C LEU A 8 -1.97 12.01 -8.81
N GLY A 9 -0.75 11.76 -9.27
CA GLY A 9 0.41 12.58 -9.00
C GLY A 9 0.80 12.53 -7.52
N ARG A 10 1.07 13.70 -6.93
CA ARG A 10 1.42 13.84 -5.52
C ARG A 10 0.33 14.57 -4.75
N MET A 11 -0.10 13.99 -3.63
CA MET A 11 -1.13 14.59 -2.76
C MET A 11 -1.09 14.07 -1.32
N GLY A 12 -1.81 14.75 -0.44
CA GLY A 12 -2.01 14.32 0.95
C GLY A 12 -2.75 12.97 1.05
N TYR A 13 -2.43 12.21 2.09
CA TYR A 13 -3.02 10.88 2.30
C TYR A 13 -4.56 10.91 2.40
N ARG A 14 -5.11 11.91 3.09
CA ARG A 14 -6.56 12.04 3.29
C ARG A 14 -7.32 12.18 1.97
N GLU A 15 -6.83 13.03 1.08
CA GLU A 15 -7.42 13.27 -0.25
C GLU A 15 -7.41 11.98 -1.10
N ALA A 16 -6.28 11.28 -1.12
CA ALA A 16 -6.19 10.00 -1.82
C ALA A 16 -7.08 8.91 -1.19
N TYR A 17 -7.22 8.90 0.14
CA TYR A 17 -8.11 7.97 0.82
C TYR A 17 -9.58 8.22 0.47
N GLU A 18 -10.00 9.48 0.33
CA GLU A 18 -11.35 9.82 -0.13
C GLU A 18 -11.60 9.35 -1.56
N LEU A 19 -10.61 9.49 -2.46
CA LEU A 19 -10.69 8.94 -3.81
C LEU A 19 -10.76 7.40 -3.81
N GLN A 20 -10.02 6.73 -2.93
CA GLN A 20 -10.13 5.27 -2.76
C GLN A 20 -11.54 4.87 -2.36
N CYS A 21 -12.13 5.53 -1.35
CA CYS A 21 -13.48 5.27 -0.88
C CYS A 21 -14.52 5.48 -2.00
N ALA A 22 -14.45 6.59 -2.73
CA ALA A 22 -15.36 6.87 -3.83
C ALA A 22 -15.29 5.78 -4.91
N HIS A 23 -14.10 5.33 -5.27
CA HIS A 23 -13.93 4.26 -6.24
C HIS A 23 -14.37 2.88 -5.73
N VAL A 24 -14.24 2.61 -4.43
CA VAL A 24 -14.82 1.41 -3.81
C VAL A 24 -16.36 1.44 -3.92
N GLU A 25 -16.98 2.58 -3.64
CA GLU A 25 -18.43 2.75 -3.77
C GLU A 25 -18.91 2.53 -5.21
N GLU A 26 -18.18 3.03 -6.21
CA GLU A 26 -18.45 2.77 -7.63
C GLU A 26 -18.44 1.26 -7.95
N VAL A 27 -17.41 0.54 -7.50
CA VAL A 27 -17.30 -0.91 -7.70
C VAL A 27 -18.48 -1.65 -7.06
N LEU A 28 -18.81 -1.29 -5.82
CA LEU A 28 -19.93 -1.90 -5.08
C LEU A 28 -21.28 -1.61 -5.76
N ALA A 29 -21.50 -0.39 -6.25
CA ALA A 29 -22.71 -0.01 -6.98
C ALA A 29 -22.83 -0.73 -8.33
N GLY A 30 -21.72 -0.90 -9.06
CA GLY A 30 -21.67 -1.71 -10.28
C GLY A 30 -22.10 -3.15 -10.01
N ARG A 31 -21.56 -3.77 -8.95
CA ARG A 31 -21.95 -5.12 -8.53
C ARG A 31 -23.44 -5.20 -8.16
N ALA A 32 -23.93 -4.28 -7.34
CA ALA A 32 -25.32 -4.27 -6.88
C ALA A 32 -26.34 -4.06 -8.02
N SER A 33 -25.96 -3.32 -9.06
CA SER A 33 -26.79 -3.05 -10.23
C SER A 33 -26.68 -4.09 -11.35
N GLY A 34 -25.98 -5.21 -11.11
CA GLY A 34 -25.78 -6.28 -12.09
C GLY A 34 -24.83 -5.91 -13.24
N ARG A 35 -24.03 -4.85 -13.06
CA ARG A 35 -23.01 -4.38 -14.02
C ARG A 35 -21.63 -4.37 -13.34
N PRO A 36 -21.13 -5.53 -12.89
CA PRO A 36 -19.85 -5.57 -12.21
C PRO A 36 -18.74 -5.13 -13.16
N GLU A 37 -17.74 -4.43 -12.60
CA GLU A 37 -16.58 -3.95 -13.34
C GLU A 37 -15.29 -4.53 -12.76
N ARG A 38 -14.22 -4.53 -13.55
CA ARG A 38 -12.92 -5.08 -13.11
C ARG A 38 -12.23 -4.23 -12.05
N GLY A 39 -12.63 -2.98 -11.88
CA GLY A 39 -11.94 -2.04 -11.00
C GLY A 39 -10.92 -1.15 -11.71
N ARG A 40 -10.12 -0.46 -10.91
CA ARG A 40 -9.04 0.42 -11.35
C ARG A 40 -7.84 0.35 -10.41
N VAL A 41 -6.71 0.87 -10.85
CA VAL A 41 -5.50 1.01 -10.04
C VAL A 41 -5.20 2.49 -9.91
N LEU A 42 -5.13 2.99 -8.68
CA LEU A 42 -4.67 4.34 -8.39
C LEU A 42 -3.17 4.30 -8.12
N VAL A 43 -2.43 5.24 -8.68
CA VAL A 43 -1.00 5.43 -8.43
C VAL A 43 -0.81 6.84 -7.88
N VAL A 44 -0.07 6.95 -6.78
CA VAL A 44 0.12 8.23 -6.08
C VAL A 44 1.46 8.25 -5.34
N GLU A 45 2.05 9.42 -5.21
CA GLU A 45 3.08 9.69 -4.19
C GLU A 45 2.45 10.55 -3.07
N HIS A 46 2.78 10.25 -1.82
CA HIS A 46 2.23 11.02 -0.70
C HIS A 46 3.18 12.12 -0.22
N ASP A 47 2.61 13.22 0.24
CA ASP A 47 3.30 14.07 1.20
C ASP A 47 3.66 13.27 2.46
N PRO A 48 4.72 13.64 3.21
CA PRO A 48 5.17 12.89 4.37
C PRO A 48 4.04 12.58 5.35
N VAL A 49 3.78 11.29 5.56
CA VAL A 49 2.69 10.80 6.40
C VAL A 49 3.07 9.51 7.08
N VAL A 50 2.67 9.37 8.35
CA VAL A 50 2.65 8.11 9.07
C VAL A 50 1.20 7.66 9.19
N THR A 51 0.89 6.46 8.71
CA THR A 51 -0.45 5.88 8.80
C THR A 51 -0.50 4.80 9.86
N ILE A 52 -1.49 4.88 10.77
CA ILE A 52 -1.65 3.96 11.90
C ILE A 52 -2.94 3.15 11.68
N SER A 53 -2.83 1.83 11.63
CA SER A 53 -3.99 0.94 11.53
C SER A 53 -4.82 0.90 12.82
N ARG A 54 -5.99 0.26 12.74
CA ARG A 54 -6.86 0.01 13.91
C ARG A 54 -6.39 -1.16 14.80
N ARG A 55 -5.25 -1.80 14.50
CA ARG A 55 -4.72 -2.91 15.30
C ARG A 55 -4.40 -2.42 16.71
N LYS A 56 -4.85 -3.17 17.74
CA LYS A 56 -4.53 -2.87 19.14
C LYS A 56 -3.01 -2.82 19.34
N GLY A 57 -2.50 -1.73 19.87
CA GLY A 57 -1.07 -1.52 20.13
C GLY A 57 -0.30 -0.86 18.98
N ALA A 58 -0.89 -0.67 17.80
CA ALA A 58 -0.18 -0.08 16.65
C ALA A 58 0.32 1.35 16.93
N GLU A 59 -0.45 2.11 17.69
CA GLU A 59 -0.11 3.47 18.13
C GLU A 59 1.14 3.49 19.03
N GLY A 60 1.45 2.40 19.75
CA GLY A 60 2.65 2.29 20.57
C GLY A 60 3.95 2.16 19.78
N ASN A 61 3.86 1.91 18.46
CA ASN A 61 5.02 1.85 17.56
C ASN A 61 5.33 3.20 16.90
N LEU A 62 4.54 4.24 17.17
CA LEU A 62 4.86 5.59 16.71
C LEU A 62 6.08 6.10 17.49
N VAL A 63 7.15 6.39 16.75
CA VAL A 63 8.36 6.99 17.30
C VAL A 63 8.34 8.49 16.97
N GLY A 64 8.39 9.32 18.02
CA GLY A 64 8.37 10.78 17.92
C GLY A 64 7.06 11.37 18.45
N GLU A 65 7.20 12.48 19.17
CA GLU A 65 6.05 13.26 19.67
C GLU A 65 5.38 14.01 18.52
N SER A 66 4.07 14.29 18.65
CA SER A 66 3.28 14.99 17.63
C SER A 66 3.92 16.31 17.15
N GLU A 67 4.54 17.06 18.06
CA GLU A 67 5.24 18.31 17.73
C GLU A 67 6.49 18.09 16.87
N GLN A 68 7.24 17.01 17.13
CA GLN A 68 8.45 16.67 16.38
C GLN A 68 8.09 16.24 14.95
N LEU A 69 7.04 15.42 14.82
CA LEU A 69 6.52 14.97 13.52
C LEU A 69 6.00 16.16 12.71
N ALA A 70 5.22 17.05 13.35
CA ALA A 70 4.72 18.26 12.70
C ALA A 70 5.86 19.20 12.26
N ALA A 71 6.89 19.40 13.10
CA ALA A 71 8.06 20.20 12.75
C ALA A 71 8.86 19.60 11.58
N ALA A 72 8.84 18.28 11.42
CA ALA A 72 9.40 17.56 10.27
C ALA A 72 8.47 17.54 9.04
N GLY A 73 7.29 18.16 9.11
CA GLY A 73 6.30 18.15 8.03
C GLY A 73 5.61 16.81 7.83
N VAL A 74 5.64 15.92 8.84
CA VAL A 74 5.04 14.58 8.79
C VAL A 74 3.65 14.60 9.43
N THR A 75 2.64 14.28 8.64
CA THR A 75 1.26 14.11 9.12
C THR A 75 1.07 12.72 9.75
N VAL A 76 0.10 12.59 10.67
CA VAL A 76 -0.27 11.29 11.25
C VAL A 76 -1.74 11.01 10.97
N GLU A 77 -2.02 9.91 10.29
CA GLU A 77 -3.36 9.58 9.82
C GLU A 77 -3.80 8.19 10.28
N ARG A 78 -5.07 8.05 10.69
CA ARG A 78 -5.64 6.74 11.02
C ARG A 78 -6.23 6.09 9.77
N THR A 79 -6.04 4.79 9.63
CA THR A 79 -6.47 4.00 8.47
C THR A 79 -7.08 2.67 8.90
N ASP A 80 -7.91 2.08 8.05
CA ASP A 80 -8.56 0.79 8.27
C ASP A 80 -7.86 -0.40 7.58
N ARG A 81 -6.73 -0.15 6.92
CA ARG A 81 -5.89 -1.23 6.35
C ARG A 81 -5.37 -2.19 7.43
N GLY A 82 -5.03 -3.39 6.99
CA GLY A 82 -4.28 -4.35 7.79
C GLY A 82 -2.84 -3.89 8.08
N GLY A 83 -2.14 -4.65 8.91
CA GLY A 83 -0.78 -4.35 9.37
C GLY A 83 -0.76 -3.51 10.64
N ASP A 84 0.32 -2.77 10.82
CA ASP A 84 0.59 -1.97 12.02
C ASP A 84 0.66 -0.48 11.64
N ILE A 85 1.83 0.14 11.72
CA ILE A 85 2.15 1.50 11.30
C ILE A 85 3.05 1.48 10.04
N THR A 86 2.96 2.50 9.18
CA THR A 86 3.92 2.68 8.07
C THR A 86 4.09 4.15 7.72
N TYR A 87 5.23 4.49 7.13
CA TYR A 87 5.51 5.81 6.55
C TYR A 87 5.28 5.81 5.04
N HIS A 88 4.80 6.95 4.52
CA HIS A 88 4.85 7.28 3.10
C HIS A 88 5.40 8.69 2.91
N GLY A 89 6.05 8.93 1.77
CA GLY A 89 6.62 10.23 1.44
C GLY A 89 7.13 10.30 0.00
N PRO A 90 7.70 11.46 -0.39
CA PRO A 90 8.18 11.69 -1.75
C PRO A 90 9.25 10.68 -2.17
N GLY A 91 9.17 10.18 -3.40
CA GLY A 91 10.02 9.11 -3.93
C GLY A 91 9.50 7.70 -3.66
N GLN A 92 8.42 7.55 -2.88
CA GLN A 92 7.72 6.27 -2.73
C GLN A 92 6.44 6.25 -3.56
N VAL A 93 6.44 5.42 -4.61
CA VAL A 93 5.23 5.15 -5.40
C VAL A 93 4.31 4.25 -4.58
N VAL A 94 3.09 4.73 -4.31
CA VAL A 94 2.03 4.00 -3.63
C VAL A 94 0.96 3.61 -4.63
N VAL A 95 0.54 2.34 -4.57
CA VAL A 95 -0.42 1.77 -5.51
C VAL A 95 -1.63 1.24 -4.75
N TYR A 96 -2.83 1.70 -5.14
CA TYR A 96 -4.11 1.25 -4.57
C TYR A 96 -4.94 0.54 -5.64
N PRO A 97 -4.87 -0.80 -5.76
CA PRO A 97 -5.77 -1.56 -6.62
C PRO A 97 -7.16 -1.62 -5.99
N ILE A 98 -8.13 -0.94 -6.61
CA ILE A 98 -9.54 -0.95 -6.22
C ILE A 98 -10.29 -1.87 -7.16
N LEU A 99 -10.41 -3.14 -6.78
CA LEU A 99 -10.82 -4.25 -7.64
C LEU A 99 -12.09 -4.94 -7.16
N ASP A 100 -12.93 -5.38 -8.09
CA ASP A 100 -13.96 -6.39 -7.81
C ASP A 100 -13.31 -7.79 -7.83
N LEU A 101 -12.97 -8.32 -6.64
CA LEU A 101 -12.33 -9.63 -6.54
C LEU A 101 -13.18 -10.80 -7.07
N ASN A 102 -14.52 -10.67 -7.10
CA ASN A 102 -15.40 -11.71 -7.64
C ASN A 102 -15.27 -11.81 -9.16
N VAL A 103 -15.17 -10.66 -9.84
CA VAL A 103 -14.94 -10.60 -11.30
C VAL A 103 -13.60 -11.24 -11.67
N HIS A 104 -12.59 -11.11 -10.80
CA HIS A 104 -11.28 -11.72 -11.00
C HIS A 104 -11.18 -13.15 -10.45
N MET A 105 -12.24 -13.67 -9.82
CA MET A 105 -12.24 -14.98 -9.15
C MET A 105 -11.10 -15.13 -8.12
N LEU A 106 -10.75 -14.03 -7.45
CA LEU A 106 -9.68 -13.99 -6.46
C LEU A 106 -10.26 -14.06 -5.04
N ARG A 107 -9.64 -14.88 -4.20
CA ARG A 107 -9.83 -14.79 -2.74
C ARG A 107 -8.77 -13.86 -2.16
N LEU A 108 -8.99 -13.38 -0.93
CA LEU A 108 -8.09 -12.42 -0.28
C LEU A 108 -6.63 -12.92 -0.24
N HIS A 109 -6.39 -14.17 0.13
CA HIS A 109 -5.03 -14.73 0.16
C HIS A 109 -4.38 -14.73 -1.23
N ASP A 110 -5.13 -15.15 -2.26
CA ASP A 110 -4.63 -15.23 -3.63
C ASP A 110 -4.35 -13.81 -4.18
N TYR A 111 -5.18 -12.84 -3.82
CA TYR A 111 -4.96 -11.43 -4.11
C TYR A 111 -3.68 -10.89 -3.45
N MET A 112 -3.44 -11.18 -2.17
CA MET A 112 -2.20 -10.75 -1.50
C MET A 112 -0.95 -11.33 -2.16
N ARG A 113 -0.97 -12.63 -2.51
CA ARG A 113 0.16 -13.28 -3.20
C ARG A 113 0.38 -12.71 -4.60
N LEU A 114 -0.69 -12.33 -5.29
CA LEU A 114 -0.63 -11.64 -6.57
C LEU A 114 0.06 -10.28 -6.43
N LEU A 115 -0.31 -9.46 -5.44
CA LEU A 115 0.32 -8.16 -5.21
C LEU A 115 1.82 -8.30 -4.90
N GLU A 116 2.20 -9.27 -4.05
CA GLU A 116 3.61 -9.58 -3.81
C GLU A 116 4.34 -9.97 -5.10
N GLN A 117 3.71 -10.76 -5.97
CA GLN A 117 4.33 -11.15 -7.23
C GLN A 117 4.54 -9.95 -8.16
N VAL A 118 3.55 -9.07 -8.27
CA VAL A 118 3.65 -7.85 -9.08
C VAL A 118 4.83 -7.00 -8.64
N VAL A 119 5.03 -6.84 -7.33
CA VAL A 119 6.18 -6.08 -6.80
C VAL A 119 7.50 -6.80 -7.07
N ILE A 120 7.57 -8.12 -6.89
CA ILE A 120 8.76 -8.94 -7.21
C ILE A 120 9.14 -8.80 -8.68
N ASP A 121 8.17 -8.95 -9.58
CA ASP A 121 8.40 -8.85 -11.02
C ASP A 121 8.86 -7.43 -11.40
N ALA A 122 8.18 -6.41 -10.87
CA ALA A 122 8.51 -5.01 -11.13
C ALA A 122 9.94 -4.66 -10.69
N VAL A 123 10.37 -5.05 -9.48
CA VAL A 123 11.74 -4.77 -9.03
C VAL A 123 12.76 -5.65 -9.76
N GLY A 124 12.35 -6.85 -10.19
CA GLY A 124 13.15 -7.75 -11.00
C GLY A 124 13.55 -7.15 -12.36
N GLU A 125 12.70 -6.31 -12.97
CA GLU A 125 13.06 -5.57 -14.19
C GLU A 125 14.25 -4.63 -14.01
N PHE A 126 14.52 -4.19 -12.76
CA PHE A 126 15.69 -3.38 -12.41
C PHE A 126 16.87 -4.22 -11.88
N GLY A 127 16.80 -5.55 -11.96
CA GLY A 127 17.83 -6.46 -11.45
C GLY A 127 17.83 -6.62 -9.93
N VAL A 128 16.75 -6.22 -9.25
CA VAL A 128 16.60 -6.38 -7.80
C VAL A 128 15.89 -7.69 -7.49
N LEU A 129 16.49 -8.52 -6.63
CA LEU A 129 15.89 -9.78 -6.20
C LEU A 129 14.93 -9.57 -5.02
N GLY A 130 13.64 -9.38 -5.33
CA GLY A 130 12.58 -9.37 -4.33
C GLY A 130 12.18 -10.80 -3.90
N VAL A 131 12.01 -11.02 -2.60
CA VAL A 131 11.58 -12.30 -2.03
C VAL A 131 10.39 -12.14 -1.10
N ARG A 132 9.68 -13.25 -0.83
CA ARG A 132 8.64 -13.32 0.19
C ARG A 132 9.24 -13.85 1.49
N ASP A 133 8.82 -13.31 2.60
CA ASP A 133 9.08 -13.87 3.92
C ASP A 133 7.87 -14.73 4.34
N PRO A 134 8.06 -16.01 4.75
CA PRO A 134 6.97 -16.86 5.18
C PRO A 134 6.25 -16.35 6.45
N ASP A 135 6.96 -15.59 7.29
CA ASP A 135 6.49 -15.07 8.57
C ASP A 135 6.02 -13.61 8.48
N ALA A 136 6.33 -12.90 7.40
CA ALA A 136 6.01 -11.48 7.25
C ALA A 136 5.47 -11.09 5.87
N THR A 137 4.26 -10.52 5.83
CA THR A 137 3.60 -10.07 4.59
C THR A 137 4.35 -8.91 3.92
N GLY A 138 4.54 -9.02 2.61
CA GLY A 138 5.21 -8.02 1.79
C GLY A 138 6.32 -8.62 0.94
N VAL A 139 7.04 -7.76 0.24
CA VAL A 139 8.22 -8.13 -0.53
C VAL A 139 9.45 -7.55 0.16
N TRP A 140 10.50 -8.35 0.23
CA TRP A 140 11.71 -8.06 0.96
C TRP A 140 12.92 -8.17 0.05
N VAL A 141 13.94 -7.37 0.32
CA VAL A 141 15.24 -7.46 -0.34
C VAL A 141 16.33 -7.66 0.70
N ALA A 142 17.28 -8.53 0.39
CA ALA A 142 18.49 -8.64 1.19
C ALA A 142 19.33 -7.37 1.05
N ARG A 143 19.74 -6.82 2.19
CA ARG A 143 20.70 -5.72 2.29
C ARG A 143 21.79 -6.11 3.28
N ALA A 144 22.98 -5.56 3.08
CA ALA A 144 24.03 -5.66 4.09
C ALA A 144 23.63 -4.82 5.32
N GLY A 145 23.51 -5.48 6.46
CA GLY A 145 23.39 -4.87 7.78
C GLY A 145 24.66 -4.10 8.14
N ALA A 146 24.55 -3.22 9.13
CA ALA A 146 25.66 -2.36 9.56
C ALA A 146 26.86 -3.16 10.14
N ASP A 147 26.62 -4.40 10.56
CA ASP A 147 27.59 -5.35 11.09
C ASP A 147 28.06 -6.39 10.04
N GLY A 148 27.61 -6.27 8.79
CA GLY A 148 27.92 -7.21 7.70
C GLY A 148 27.03 -8.45 7.65
N THR A 149 26.00 -8.54 8.49
CA THR A 149 24.96 -9.58 8.38
C THR A 149 24.00 -9.28 7.22
N GLU A 150 23.28 -10.28 6.72
CA GLU A 150 22.19 -10.03 5.77
C GLU A 150 20.91 -9.69 6.54
N GLU A 151 20.37 -8.49 6.29
CA GLU A 151 19.07 -8.05 6.80
C GLU A 151 18.07 -7.97 5.65
N LEU A 152 16.81 -8.24 5.94
CA LEU A 152 15.72 -8.01 4.99
C LEU A 152 15.13 -6.61 5.18
N ALA A 153 15.08 -5.82 4.12
CA ALA A 153 14.33 -4.58 4.07
C ALA A 153 13.06 -4.77 3.24
N LYS A 154 11.92 -4.33 3.79
CA LYS A 154 10.64 -4.36 3.10
C LYS A 154 10.60 -3.27 2.03
N ILE A 155 10.11 -3.63 0.85
CA ILE A 155 9.73 -2.72 -0.24
C ILE A 155 8.25 -2.36 -0.09
#